data_AF-A0A7C0UVK7-F1
#
_entry.id   AF-A0A7C0UVK7-F1
#
_cell.length_a   1.000
_cell.length_b   1.000
_cell.length_c   1.000
_cell.angle_alpha   90.00
_cell.angle_beta   90.00
_cell.angle_gamma   90.00
#
_symmetry.space_group_name_H-M   'P 1'
#
loop_
_entity.id
_entity.type
_entity.pdbx_description
1 polymer ?
#
loop_
_entity_poly.entity_id
_entity_poly.type
_entity_poly.pdbx_seq_one_letter_code
_entity_poly.pdbx_strand_id
1 'polypeptide(L)' 'MSTEEKLREEIKKWMKRLEEAVEKTRALNNKGGEFLANIKAYQSDSLHFYQKGDLIRSFEALIWAWAYLEIGKDIGILG' A
#
# COMPACT_ATOMS: atom_id res chain seq x y z
N MET A 1 -24.98 3.25 5.13
CA MET A 1 -23.77 3.42 4.31
C MET A 1 -23.83 2.52 3.10
N SER A 2 -23.61 3.08 1.92
CA SER A 2 -23.43 2.36 0.67
C SER A 2 -22.10 1.60 0.64
N THR A 3 -21.96 0.65 -0.28
CA THR A 3 -20.68 -0.04 -0.53
C THR A 3 -19.58 0.95 -0.94
N GLU A 4 -19.92 1.97 -1.72
CA GLU A 4 -18.98 3.01 -2.14
C GLU A 4 -18.41 3.77 -0.94
N GLU A 5 -19.28 4.21 -0.01
CA GLU A 5 -18.86 4.93 1.21
C GLU A 5 -17.93 4.07 2.06
N LYS A 6 -18.28 2.79 2.28
CA LYS A 6 -17.45 1.83 3.00
C LYS A 6 -16.07 1.68 2.36
N LEU A 7 -16.02 1.57 1.03
CA LEU A 7 -14.77 1.42 0.30
C LEU A 7 -13.88 2.66 0.43
N ARG A 8 -14.48 3.87 0.35
CA ARG A 8 -13.74 5.13 0.57
C ARG A 8 -13.14 5.21 1.98
N GLU A 9 -13.90 4.83 3.00
CA GLU A 9 -13.42 4.83 4.39
C GLU A 9 -12.30 3.83 4.60
N GLU A 10 -12.45 2.60 4.10
CA GLU A 10 -11.41 1.57 4.21
C GLU A 10 -10.14 1.96 3.45
N ILE A 11 -10.24 2.49 2.23
CA ILE A 11 -9.06 2.99 1.49
C ILE A 11 -8.33 4.06 2.31
N LYS A 12 -9.03 5.08 2.83
CA LYS A 12 -8.40 6.14 3.64
C LYS A 12 -7.70 5.58 4.87
N LYS A 13 -8.39 4.73 5.61
CA LYS A 13 -7.89 4.12 6.86
C LYS A 13 -6.63 3.30 6.60
N TRP A 14 -6.64 2.45 5.58
CA TRP A 14 -5.52 1.57 5.27
C TRP A 14 -4.38 2.27 4.54
N MET A 15 -4.66 3.34 3.78
CA MET A 15 -3.63 4.21 3.20
C MET A 15 -2.83 4.91 4.30
N LYS A 16 -3.50 5.52 5.28
CA LYS A 16 -2.82 6.16 6.41
C LYS A 16 -1.93 5.17 7.18
N ARG A 17 -2.43 3.96 7.43
CA ARG A 17 -1.65 2.91 8.10
C ARG A 17 -0.44 2.47 7.26
N LEU A 18 -0.61 2.39 5.93
CA LEU A 18 0.47 2.03 5.02
C LEU A 18 1.57 3.10 5.05
N GLU A 19 1.20 4.39 5.01
CA GLU A 19 2.14 5.52 5.12
C GLU A 19 3.02 5.39 6.37
N GLU A 20 2.40 5.21 7.53
CA GLU A 20 3.10 5.06 8.82
C GLU A 20 3.99 3.80 8.85
N ALA A 21 3.54 2.70 8.24
CA ALA A 21 4.29 1.46 8.20
C ALA A 21 5.50 1.54 7.26
N VAL A 22 5.33 2.14 6.07
CA VAL A 22 6.39 2.35 5.08
C VAL A 22 7.46 3.30 5.62
N GLU A 23 7.08 4.35 6.34
CA GLU A 23 8.03 5.29 6.95
C GLU A 23 8.99 4.59 7.93
N LYS A 24 8.46 3.62 8.68
CA LYS A 24 9.22 2.82 9.67
C LYS A 24 9.99 1.67 9.04
N THR A 25 9.67 1.29 7.80
CA THR A 25 10.27 0.14 7.14
C THR A 25 11.58 0.52 6.43
N ARG A 26 12.55 -0.38 6.46
CA ARG A 26 13.84 -0.28 5.78
C ARG A 26 14.11 -1.53 4.96
N ALA A 27 14.78 -1.36 3.84
CA ALA A 27 15.30 -2.47 3.05
C ALA A 27 16.54 -3.05 3.73
N LEU A 28 16.57 -4.38 3.91
CA LEU A 28 17.70 -5.08 4.53
C LEU A 28 18.71 -5.60 3.50
N ASN A 29 18.34 -5.60 2.22
CA ASN A 29 19.18 -5.98 1.09
C ASN A 29 18.65 -5.36 -0.22
N ASN A 30 19.31 -5.65 -1.35
CA ASN A 30 18.90 -5.15 -2.67
C ASN A 30 17.46 -5.54 -3.05
N LYS A 31 17.05 -6.77 -2.73
CA LYS A 31 15.69 -7.24 -3.01
C LYS A 31 14.64 -6.51 -2.16
N GLY A 32 14.98 -6.20 -0.91
CA GLY A 32 14.20 -5.33 -0.05
C GLY A 32 14.06 -3.92 -0.64
N GLY A 33 15.10 -3.41 -1.30
CA GLY A 33 15.07 -2.13 -2.02
C GLY A 33 14.06 -2.15 -3.16
N GLU A 34 14.06 -3.21 -3.97
CA GLU A 34 13.06 -3.42 -5.03
C GLU A 34 11.63 -3.52 -4.47
N PHE A 35 11.45 -4.25 -3.36
CA PHE A 35 10.15 -4.34 -2.68
C PHE A 35 9.67 -2.98 -2.20
N LEU A 36 10.53 -2.20 -1.56
CA LEU A 36 10.19 -0.87 -1.08
C LEU A 36 9.84 0.09 -2.22
N ALA A 37 10.50 -0.03 -3.37
CA ALA A 37 10.14 0.72 -4.58
C ALA A 37 8.74 0.33 -5.09
N ASN A 38 8.43 -0.97 -5.15
CA ASN A 38 7.11 -1.45 -5.56
C ASN A 38 6.00 -1.00 -4.60
N ILE A 39 6.22 -1.07 -3.29
CA ILE A 39 5.26 -0.60 -2.28
C ILE A 39 4.91 0.88 -2.51
N LYS A 40 5.92 1.73 -2.74
CA LYS A 40 5.72 3.15 -3.03
C LYS A 40 5.01 3.39 -4.36
N ALA A 41 5.31 2.60 -5.38
CA ALA A 41 4.63 2.69 -6.67
C ALA A 41 3.12 2.37 -6.52
N TYR A 42 2.78 1.25 -5.88
CA TYR A 42 1.38 0.87 -5.65
C TYR A 42 0.65 1.84 -4.71
N GLN A 43 1.34 2.40 -3.72
CA GLN A 43 0.79 3.47 -2.88
C GLN A 43 0.43 4.70 -3.72
N SER A 44 1.32 5.11 -4.62
CA SER A 44 1.09 6.24 -5.53
C SER A 44 -0.07 5.98 -6.50
N ASP A 45 -0.13 4.79 -7.09
CA ASP A 45 -1.22 4.36 -7.96
C ASP A 45 -2.56 4.36 -7.22
N SER A 46 -2.59 3.83 -6.00
CA SER A 46 -3.81 3.82 -5.18
C SER A 46 -4.33 5.23 -4.92
N LEU A 47 -3.43 6.18 -4.59
CA LEU A 47 -3.79 7.59 -4.41
C LEU A 47 -4.30 8.22 -5.71
N HIS A 48 -3.64 7.92 -6.83
CA HIS A 48 -4.05 8.40 -8.15
C HIS A 48 -5.48 7.94 -8.52
N PHE A 49 -5.77 6.65 -8.36
CA PHE A 49 -7.10 6.11 -8.62
C PHE A 49 -8.16 6.64 -7.65
N TYR A 50 -7.80 6.81 -6.37
CA TYR A 50 -8.68 7.39 -5.37
C TYR A 50 -9.13 8.81 -5.76
N GLN A 51 -8.18 9.65 -6.18
CA GLN A 51 -8.45 11.03 -6.61
C GLN A 51 -9.34 11.10 -7.85
N LYS A 52 -9.25 10.11 -8.75
CA LYS A 52 -10.10 9.97 -9.93
C LYS A 52 -11.48 9.36 -9.64
N GLY A 53 -11.73 8.92 -8.41
CA GLY A 53 -12.96 8.22 -8.04
C GLY A 53 -13.02 6.76 -8.47
N ASP A 54 -11.93 6.19 -9.00
CA ASP A 54 -11.81 4.77 -9.32
C ASP A 54 -11.45 3.98 -8.05
N LEU A 55 -12.46 3.72 -7.23
CA LEU A 55 -12.26 3.11 -5.91
C LEU A 55 -11.84 1.64 -5.99
N ILE A 56 -12.22 0.92 -7.05
CA ILE A 56 -11.86 -0.49 -7.21
C ILE A 56 -10.35 -0.60 -7.43
N ARG A 57 -9.80 0.14 -8.40
CA ARG A 57 -8.36 0.14 -8.66
C ARG A 57 -7.56 0.76 -7.52
N SER A 58 -8.14 1.76 -6.85
CA SER A 58 -7.53 2.34 -5.66
C SER A 58 -7.36 1.31 -4.54
N PHE A 59 -8.42 0.55 -4.24
CA PHE A 59 -8.37 -0.50 -3.25
C PHE A 59 -7.42 -1.64 -3.66
N GLU A 60 -7.49 -2.09 -4.91
CA GLU A 60 -6.60 -3.13 -5.45
C GLU A 60 -5.11 -2.75 -5.30
N ALA A 61 -4.71 -1.55 -5.73
CA ALA A 61 -3.34 -1.10 -5.61
C ALA A 61 -2.90 -0.98 -4.13
N LEU A 62 -3.80 -0.53 -3.24
CA LEU A 62 -3.51 -0.49 -1.80
C LEU A 62 -3.25 -1.88 -1.21
N ILE A 63 -4.02 -2.89 -1.62
CA ILE A 63 -3.82 -4.27 -1.20
C ILE A 63 -2.48 -4.81 -1.71
N TRP A 64 -2.09 -4.52 -2.95
CA TRP A 64 -0.77 -4.90 -3.47
C TRP A 64 0.37 -4.26 -2.69
N ALA A 65 0.26 -2.97 -2.35
CA ALA A 65 1.26 -2.30 -1.52
C ALA A 65 1.42 -2.99 -0.14
N TRP A 66 0.31 -3.34 0.52
CA TRP A 66 0.32 -4.09 1.77
C TRP A 66 0.90 -5.50 1.61
N ALA A 67 0.55 -6.20 0.54
CA ALA A 67 1.05 -7.55 0.28
C ALA A 67 2.58 -7.56 0.15
N TYR A 68 3.16 -6.65 -0.63
CA TYR A 68 4.62 -6.53 -0.72
C TYR A 68 5.27 -6.18 0.61
N LEU A 69 4.66 -5.29 1.40
CA LEU A 69 5.18 -4.91 2.71
C LEU A 69 5.23 -6.10 3.67
N GLU A 70 4.12 -6.82 3.82
CA GLU A 70 4.02 -7.92 4.78
C GLU A 70 4.80 -9.14 4.34
N ILE A 71 4.76 -9.50 3.05
CA ILE A 71 5.61 -10.58 2.51
C ILE A 71 7.08 -10.24 2.69
N GLY A 72 7.48 -8.98 2.40
CA GLY A 72 8.87 -8.55 2.54
C GLY A 72 9.39 -8.65 3.98
N LYS A 73 8.54 -8.35 4.97
CA LYS A 73 8.86 -8.53 6.39
C LYS A 73 8.93 -10.01 6.77
N ASP A 74 7.95 -10.80 6.34
CA ASP A 74 7.86 -12.24 6.65
C ASP A 74 9.09 -13.01 6.16
N ILE A 75 9.55 -12.71 4.94
CA ILE A 75 10.75 -13.34 4.37
C ILE A 75 12.07 -12.65 4.78
N GLY A 76 12.02 -11.66 5.67
CA GLY A 76 13.19 -11.02 6.26
C GLY A 76 14.02 -10.14 5.32
N ILE A 77 13.41 -9.56 4.26
CA ILE A 77 14.07 -8.60 3.36
C ILE A 77 13.69 -7.14 3.66
N LEU A 78 12.63 -6.93 4.44
CA LEU A 78 12.22 -5.65 5.02
C LEU A 78 12.24 -5.75 6.55
N GLY A 79 12.62 -4.66 7.22
CA GLY A 79 12.68 -4.56 8.69
C GLY A 79 12.21 -3.21 9.21
#